data_AF-A0A2P2IES5-F1
#
_entry.id   AF-A0A2P2IES5-F1
#
_cell.length_a   1.000
_cell.length_b   1.000
_cell.length_c   1.000
_cell.angle_alpha   90.00
_cell.angle_beta   90.00
_cell.angle_gamma   90.00
#
_symmetry.space_group_name_H-M   'P 1'
#
loop_
_entity.id
_entity.type
_entity.pdbx_description
1 polymer ?
#
loop_
_entity_poly.entity_id
_entity_poly.type
_entity_poly.pdbx_seq_one_letter_code
_entity_poly.pdbx_strand_id
1 'polypeptide(L)'
;VLVVLNTQLLDKRQEYFSGQCIGAVDVVFLSFLLLLDTNASSAAQLTEHPALRQYVDAAAKTELVKSTILSFYDCDSCSSIPLKRCLAVVSTSASHSGAHSVTAATQKTKQNKPVAASPAATPDPVKEERRISESEVLAAEQGWQQESVSCTKEIVTPVLPVSGERNILITSALPYVNNVPHLGNIIGCVLSADVFARFCRLRGDNVAYICGTDEYGTATETKAIAEGSTPKQICDKYHALHSDVYKEFNISFDHFGRTTTQSQTEIVHELFWDLEKAGNISRESVEQLYCDNCTRFLADRFVEGICPHIGCGYEDARGDQCDGCGKLVNAADLGKPRCKLCSATPRIKSSDHLFIDLPKIEPNLRKWFDVSSKEWSSNASTICNSWLRDGLLPRCITRDLKWGVPVPLEGYTDKVFYVWFDAPIGYLSITKEYTKDWEKWWKNPDEVQLYQFMAKDNVPFHGIIFPCTLIGSQKSWTRVSNLMATEYLNYEDGKFSKSRGVGVFGDQAMSTGI
;
A
#
# COMPACT_ATOMS: atom_id res chain seq x y z
N VAL A 1 -3.18 0.58 32.99
CA VAL A 1 -3.10 1.35 31.71
C VAL A 1 -3.66 2.75 31.88
N LEU A 2 -4.93 2.92 32.29
CA LEU A 2 -5.54 4.25 32.48
C LEU A 2 -4.96 5.07 33.64
N VAL A 3 -4.67 4.41 34.75
CA VAL A 3 -3.96 5.04 35.89
C VAL A 3 -2.57 5.52 35.47
N VAL A 4 -1.89 4.78 34.59
CA VAL A 4 -0.54 5.12 34.06
C VAL A 4 -0.59 6.25 33.03
N LEU A 5 -1.60 6.27 32.16
CA LEU A 5 -1.86 7.40 31.27
C LEU A 5 -2.08 8.69 32.07
N ASN A 6 -2.82 8.63 33.18
CA ASN A 6 -3.07 9.79 34.02
C ASN A 6 -1.81 10.29 34.76
N THR A 7 -0.96 9.39 35.28
CA THR A 7 0.27 9.79 35.99
C THR A 7 1.31 10.43 35.05
N GLN A 8 1.40 10.00 33.79
CA GLN A 8 2.33 10.60 32.82
C GLN A 8 1.80 11.88 32.16
N LEU A 9 0.48 12.05 32.06
CA LEU A 9 -0.13 13.24 31.43
C LEU A 9 -0.22 14.45 32.37
N LEU A 10 -0.12 14.27 33.69
CA LEU A 10 -0.13 15.37 34.67
C LEU A 10 1.24 16.04 34.84
N ASP A 11 2.33 15.38 34.45
CA ASP A 11 3.70 15.86 34.69
C ASP A 11 4.23 16.83 33.61
N LYS A 12 3.47 17.00 32.52
CA LYS A 12 3.77 17.99 31.47
C LYS A 12 2.49 18.75 31.16
N ARG A 13 2.45 20.03 31.54
CA ARG A 13 1.34 20.98 31.36
C ARG A 13 0.82 21.08 29.90
N GLN A 14 0.15 20.06 29.41
CA GLN A 14 -0.64 20.08 28.19
C GLN A 14 -2.01 19.49 28.50
N GLU A 15 -3.06 20.22 28.13
CA GLU A 15 -4.46 19.94 28.42
C GLU A 15 -4.97 18.76 27.57
N TYR A 16 -4.64 17.53 27.96
CA TYR A 16 -5.28 16.32 27.43
C TYR A 16 -6.35 15.82 28.41
N PHE A 17 -7.44 15.24 27.88
CA PHE A 17 -8.64 14.87 28.64
C PHE A 17 -9.39 16.06 29.29
N SER A 18 -9.40 17.24 28.66
CA SER A 18 -10.18 18.40 29.13
C SER A 18 -11.67 18.31 28.81
N GLY A 19 -12.05 17.42 27.88
CA GLY A 19 -13.41 17.35 27.33
C GLY A 19 -13.76 18.50 26.37
N GLN A 20 -12.79 19.32 25.97
CA GLN A 20 -13.02 20.48 25.10
C GLN A 20 -13.01 20.14 23.60
N CYS A 21 -12.30 19.08 23.18
CA CYS A 21 -12.31 18.53 21.82
C CYS A 21 -12.47 17.01 21.91
N ILE A 22 -13.51 16.46 21.27
CA ILE A 22 -13.83 15.02 21.25
C ILE A 22 -13.96 14.59 19.78
N GLY A 23 -13.15 13.63 19.35
CA GLY A 23 -13.07 13.12 17.97
C GLY A 23 -13.04 11.60 17.87
N ALA A 24 -12.72 11.06 16.69
CA ALA A 24 -12.79 9.62 16.41
C ALA A 24 -11.84 8.76 17.27
N VAL A 25 -10.67 9.30 17.63
CA VAL A 25 -9.70 8.63 18.52
C VAL A 25 -10.30 8.43 19.92
N ASP A 26 -11.08 9.38 20.40
CA ASP A 26 -11.73 9.31 21.72
C ASP A 26 -12.82 8.25 21.76
N VAL A 27 -13.53 8.05 20.63
CA VAL A 27 -14.53 6.99 20.46
C VAL A 27 -13.89 5.61 20.54
N VAL A 28 -12.76 5.40 19.86
CA VAL A 28 -11.97 4.16 19.93
C VAL A 28 -11.46 3.96 21.36
N PHE A 29 -10.91 5.01 21.98
CA PHE A 29 -10.40 4.93 23.34
C PHE A 29 -11.48 4.56 24.37
N LEU A 30 -12.68 5.15 24.28
CA LEU A 30 -13.80 4.89 25.19
C LEU A 30 -14.44 3.51 25.00
N SER A 31 -14.49 3.00 23.77
CA SER A 31 -15.01 1.65 23.50
C SER A 31 -14.10 0.55 24.06
N PHE A 32 -12.79 0.77 24.16
CA PHE A 32 -11.87 -0.10 24.92
C PHE A 32 -11.98 0.05 26.44
N LEU A 33 -12.26 1.27 26.91
CA LEU A 33 -12.40 1.62 28.33
C LEU A 33 -13.66 1.01 28.97
N LEU A 34 -14.79 1.00 28.25
CA LEU A 34 -16.07 0.43 28.68
C LEU A 34 -15.99 -1.07 28.98
N LEU A 35 -15.04 -1.79 28.36
CA LEU A 35 -14.79 -3.20 28.64
C LEU A 35 -14.11 -3.41 30.01
N LEU A 36 -13.41 -2.41 30.55
CA LEU A 36 -12.69 -2.49 31.83
C LEU A 36 -13.59 -2.22 33.06
N ASP A 37 -14.78 -1.63 32.85
CA ASP A 37 -15.69 -1.18 33.92
C ASP A 37 -16.70 -2.26 34.37
N THR A 38 -16.48 -3.52 33.99
CA THR A 38 -17.32 -4.64 34.42
C THR A 38 -16.89 -5.24 35.77
N ASN A 39 -15.78 -4.79 36.34
CA ASN A 39 -15.21 -5.29 37.58
C ASN A 39 -15.21 -4.23 38.70
N ALA A 40 -15.70 -4.59 39.89
CA ALA A 40 -15.89 -3.66 41.00
C ALA A 40 -14.61 -2.94 41.48
N SER A 41 -13.43 -3.51 41.21
CA SER A 41 -12.14 -2.89 41.52
C SER A 41 -11.78 -1.69 40.60
N SER A 42 -12.36 -1.64 39.40
CA SER A 42 -12.10 -0.57 38.41
C SER A 42 -12.81 0.74 38.75
N ALA A 43 -14.01 0.64 39.36
CA ALA A 43 -14.82 1.78 39.76
C ALA A 43 -14.17 2.64 40.86
N ALA A 44 -13.41 2.01 41.77
CA ALA A 44 -12.70 2.71 42.84
C ALA A 44 -11.56 3.61 42.31
N GLN A 45 -10.88 3.19 41.23
CA GLN A 45 -9.75 3.91 40.63
C GLN A 45 -10.18 5.18 39.87
N LEU A 46 -11.40 5.23 39.34
CA LEU A 46 -11.96 6.43 38.69
C LEU A 46 -12.25 7.56 39.69
N THR A 47 -12.52 7.22 40.96
CA THR A 47 -12.76 8.18 42.04
C THR A 47 -11.52 8.97 42.45
N GLU A 48 -10.32 8.42 42.23
CA GLU A 48 -9.04 9.02 42.64
C GLU A 48 -8.45 10.00 41.60
N HIS A 49 -9.11 10.17 40.44
CA HIS A 49 -8.60 10.96 39.30
C HIS A 49 -9.65 11.93 38.70
N PRO A 50 -9.71 13.18 39.19
CA PRO A 50 -10.76 14.15 38.82
C PRO A 50 -10.80 14.54 37.33
N ALA A 51 -9.64 14.66 36.67
CA ALA A 51 -9.54 15.06 35.26
C ALA A 51 -10.07 13.96 34.32
N LEU A 52 -9.70 12.71 34.58
CA LEU A 52 -10.21 11.56 33.83
C LEU A 52 -11.73 11.42 33.99
N ARG A 53 -12.25 11.70 35.19
CA ARG A 53 -13.69 11.72 35.46
C ARG A 53 -14.40 12.81 34.67
N GLN A 54 -13.86 14.04 34.65
CA GLN A 54 -14.42 15.15 33.87
C GLN A 54 -14.44 14.86 32.38
N TYR A 55 -13.40 14.21 31.85
CA TYR A 55 -13.32 13.77 30.45
C TYR A 55 -14.36 12.72 30.10
N VAL A 56 -14.49 11.66 30.91
CA VAL A 56 -15.48 10.61 30.71
C VAL A 56 -16.89 11.19 30.75
N ASP A 57 -17.16 12.12 31.67
CA ASP A 57 -18.45 12.82 31.78
C ASP A 57 -18.73 13.72 30.56
N ALA A 58 -17.71 14.36 29.99
CA ALA A 58 -17.85 15.19 28.78
C ALA A 58 -18.07 14.34 27.52
N ALA A 59 -17.32 13.24 27.37
CA ALA A 59 -17.43 12.34 26.25
C ALA A 59 -18.76 11.57 26.24
N ALA A 60 -19.24 11.13 27.41
CA ALA A 60 -20.54 10.49 27.56
C ALA A 60 -21.74 11.41 27.19
N LYS A 61 -21.55 12.73 27.23
CA LYS A 61 -22.57 13.73 26.83
C LYS A 61 -22.53 14.08 25.34
N THR A 62 -21.56 13.56 24.58
CA THR A 62 -21.40 13.87 23.16
C THR A 62 -22.23 12.89 22.32
N GLU A 63 -23.15 13.42 21.50
CA GLU A 63 -24.11 12.59 20.75
C GLU A 63 -23.43 11.65 19.73
N LEU A 64 -22.32 12.09 19.12
CA LEU A 64 -21.51 11.25 18.23
C LEU A 64 -21.00 10.00 18.96
N VAL A 65 -20.32 10.19 20.10
CA VAL A 65 -19.78 9.10 20.93
C VAL A 65 -20.89 8.14 21.36
N LYS A 66 -22.02 8.68 21.80
CA LYS A 66 -23.19 7.90 22.21
C LYS A 66 -23.76 7.07 21.07
N SER A 67 -23.92 7.66 19.88
CA SER A 67 -24.44 6.98 18.70
C SER A 67 -23.51 5.87 18.19
N THR A 68 -22.19 6.10 18.22
CA THR A 68 -21.20 5.10 17.77
C THR A 68 -21.09 3.94 18.75
N ILE A 69 -21.14 4.20 20.06
CA ILE A 69 -21.16 3.12 21.07
C ILE A 69 -22.44 2.28 20.92
N LEU A 70 -23.60 2.92 20.71
CA LEU A 70 -24.87 2.21 20.51
C LEU A 70 -24.85 1.34 19.24
N SER A 71 -24.25 1.81 18.14
CA SER A 71 -24.12 1.00 16.92
C SER A 71 -23.11 -0.14 17.06
N PHE A 72 -22.10 0.00 17.93
CA PHE A 72 -21.06 -1.01 18.13
C PHE A 72 -21.54 -2.20 18.96
N TYR A 73 -22.49 -1.99 19.88
CA TYR A 73 -22.98 -3.03 20.80
C TYR A 73 -24.41 -3.52 20.52
N ASP A 74 -25.05 -3.02 19.46
CA ASP A 74 -26.32 -3.52 18.90
C ASP A 74 -27.41 -3.76 19.97
N CYS A 75 -27.67 -2.74 20.81
CA CYS A 75 -28.52 -2.88 22.00
C CYS A 75 -29.49 -1.69 22.17
N ASP A 76 -30.69 -1.80 21.60
CA ASP A 76 -31.80 -0.83 21.81
C ASP A 76 -32.31 -0.80 23.26
N SER A 77 -32.02 -1.85 24.06
CA SER A 77 -32.37 -1.93 25.48
C SER A 77 -31.29 -1.38 26.43
N CYS A 78 -30.15 -0.92 25.90
CA CYS A 78 -29.02 -0.42 26.69
C CYS A 78 -29.13 1.06 27.07
N SER A 79 -30.29 1.68 26.85
CA SER A 79 -30.60 3.03 27.35
C SER A 79 -30.58 3.13 28.89
N SER A 80 -30.43 2.02 29.63
CA SER A 80 -30.48 2.06 31.09
C SER A 80 -29.54 1.15 31.89
N ILE A 81 -28.57 0.42 31.32
CA ILE A 81 -27.81 -0.56 32.13
C ILE A 81 -26.27 -0.40 32.13
N PRO A 82 -25.58 -0.08 31.03
CA PRO A 82 -24.14 0.21 31.10
C PRO A 82 -23.87 1.65 31.58
N LEU A 83 -24.46 2.65 30.91
CA LEU A 83 -24.22 4.07 31.21
C LEU A 83 -24.79 4.52 32.56
N LYS A 84 -25.95 3.97 32.98
CA LYS A 84 -26.55 4.28 34.29
C LYS A 84 -25.80 3.62 35.45
N ARG A 85 -25.13 2.49 35.25
CA ARG A 85 -24.28 1.88 36.30
C ARG A 85 -23.02 2.71 36.56
N CYS A 86 -22.45 3.33 35.53
CA CYS A 86 -21.35 4.29 35.69
C CYS A 86 -21.77 5.56 36.47
N LEU A 87 -23.05 5.97 36.40
CA LEU A 87 -23.55 7.19 37.05
C LEU A 87 -24.19 6.96 38.44
N ALA A 88 -24.59 5.74 38.78
CA ALA A 88 -25.32 5.43 40.03
C ALA A 88 -24.44 5.44 41.30
N VAL A 89 -23.11 5.56 41.20
CA VAL A 89 -22.21 5.67 42.36
C VAL A 89 -22.23 7.10 42.97
N VAL A 90 -22.96 8.04 42.38
CA VAL A 90 -22.95 9.46 42.77
C VAL A 90 -24.04 9.85 43.78
N SER A 91 -24.95 8.96 44.21
CA SER A 91 -25.97 9.33 45.20
C SER A 91 -26.33 8.23 46.20
N THR A 92 -25.72 8.36 47.40
CA THR A 92 -26.27 8.10 48.76
C THR A 92 -26.88 6.74 49.13
N SER A 93 -26.34 6.20 50.24
CA SER A 93 -27.00 5.49 51.35
C SER A 93 -28.55 5.51 51.40
N ALA A 94 -29.18 4.32 51.42
CA ALA A 94 -30.24 3.87 52.33
C ALA A 94 -31.18 2.81 51.71
N SER A 95 -31.34 1.70 52.44
CA SER A 95 -32.51 0.80 52.61
C SER A 95 -33.45 0.39 51.44
N HIS A 96 -33.55 -0.95 51.32
CA HIS A 96 -34.76 -1.79 51.28
C HIS A 96 -35.58 -2.02 49.98
N SER A 97 -35.63 -3.32 49.64
CA SER A 97 -36.77 -4.17 49.23
C SER A 97 -37.61 -3.85 47.99
N GLY A 98 -37.85 -4.89 47.18
CA GLY A 98 -39.05 -4.97 46.34
C GLY A 98 -38.87 -5.82 45.08
N ALA A 99 -39.43 -7.03 45.09
CA ALA A 99 -39.61 -7.89 43.93
C ALA A 99 -40.57 -7.24 42.89
N HIS A 100 -40.46 -7.61 41.62
CA HIS A 100 -41.59 -8.11 40.82
C HIS A 100 -41.15 -8.60 39.43
N SER A 101 -41.70 -9.75 39.07
CA SER A 101 -41.75 -10.35 37.74
C SER A 101 -42.63 -9.54 36.78
N VAL A 102 -42.57 -9.82 35.47
CA VAL A 102 -43.74 -10.05 34.58
C VAL A 102 -43.28 -10.34 33.13
N THR A 103 -43.59 -11.57 32.74
CA THR A 103 -44.00 -12.18 31.46
C THR A 103 -43.68 -11.60 30.08
N ALA A 104 -43.38 -12.57 29.21
CA ALA A 104 -43.23 -12.56 27.76
C ALA A 104 -44.42 -12.04 26.95
N ALA A 105 -44.13 -11.57 25.74
CA ALA A 105 -45.07 -11.54 24.63
C ALA A 105 -44.37 -11.98 23.33
N THR A 106 -44.95 -13.02 22.74
CA THR A 106 -44.58 -13.76 21.55
C THR A 106 -44.99 -13.00 20.28
N GLN A 107 -44.13 -12.96 19.24
CA GLN A 107 -44.59 -12.78 17.86
C GLN A 107 -43.96 -13.80 16.92
N LYS A 108 -44.84 -14.38 16.10
CA LYS A 108 -44.66 -15.59 15.27
C LYS A 108 -43.85 -15.30 14.00
N THR A 109 -42.81 -16.09 13.77
CA THR A 109 -42.08 -16.18 12.50
C THR A 109 -42.73 -17.19 11.55
N LYS A 110 -42.78 -16.85 10.26
CA LYS A 110 -43.26 -17.69 9.16
C LYS A 110 -42.26 -18.83 8.89
N GLN A 111 -42.79 -20.05 8.74
CA GLN A 111 -42.08 -21.28 8.44
C GLN A 111 -41.45 -21.27 7.04
N ASN A 112 -40.19 -21.70 6.93
CA ASN A 112 -39.61 -22.27 5.72
C ASN A 112 -38.78 -23.52 6.08
N LYS A 113 -38.76 -24.47 5.14
CA LYS A 113 -38.40 -25.91 5.24
C LYS A 113 -37.02 -26.25 5.86
N PRO A 114 -36.86 -27.46 6.43
CA PRO A 114 -35.63 -27.88 7.10
C PRO A 114 -34.51 -28.17 6.09
N VAL A 115 -33.39 -27.48 6.25
CA VAL A 115 -32.10 -27.86 5.67
C VAL A 115 -31.48 -28.94 6.56
N ALA A 116 -30.95 -29.99 5.95
CA ALA A 116 -30.32 -31.11 6.64
C ALA A 116 -29.20 -30.62 7.59
N ALA A 117 -29.20 -31.13 8.82
CA ALA A 117 -28.24 -30.77 9.85
C ALA A 117 -26.82 -31.21 9.46
N SER A 118 -25.89 -30.26 9.38
CA SER A 118 -24.46 -30.54 9.46
C SER A 118 -24.14 -31.20 10.81
N PRO A 119 -23.14 -32.09 10.90
CA PRO A 119 -22.72 -32.66 12.17
C PRO A 119 -22.33 -31.52 13.13
N ALA A 120 -22.77 -31.62 14.38
CA ALA A 120 -22.42 -30.67 15.42
C ALA A 120 -20.89 -30.47 15.46
N ALA A 121 -20.46 -29.22 15.28
CA ALA A 121 -19.08 -28.85 15.52
C ALA A 121 -18.70 -29.26 16.94
N THR A 122 -17.62 -30.02 17.07
CA THR A 122 -16.95 -30.26 18.35
C THR A 122 -16.69 -28.92 19.02
N PRO A 123 -16.98 -28.73 20.32
CA PRO A 123 -16.64 -27.50 21.02
C PRO A 123 -15.14 -27.27 20.88
N ASP A 124 -14.75 -26.08 20.43
CA ASP A 124 -13.36 -25.65 20.40
C ASP A 124 -12.73 -25.91 21.78
N PRO A 125 -11.51 -26.48 21.84
CA PRO A 125 -10.84 -26.66 23.11
C PRO A 125 -10.73 -25.30 23.79
N VAL A 126 -11.25 -25.21 25.03
CA VAL A 126 -11.09 -24.05 25.91
C VAL A 126 -9.59 -23.73 25.92
N LYS A 127 -9.20 -22.60 25.32
CA LYS A 127 -7.81 -22.11 25.36
C LYS A 127 -7.44 -22.00 26.84
N GLU A 128 -6.55 -22.85 27.32
CA GLU A 128 -5.91 -22.67 28.63
C GLU A 128 -5.35 -21.25 28.66
N GLU A 129 -5.83 -20.43 29.59
CA GLU A 129 -5.25 -19.12 29.86
C GLU A 129 -3.76 -19.33 30.17
N ARG A 130 -2.88 -18.76 29.34
CA ARG A 130 -1.44 -18.80 29.55
C ARG A 130 -1.14 -18.26 30.94
N ARG A 131 -0.74 -19.13 31.87
CA ARG A 131 -0.27 -18.71 33.20
C ARG A 131 1.03 -17.92 33.03
N ILE A 132 0.97 -16.64 33.38
CA ILE A 132 2.13 -15.76 33.43
C ILE A 132 3.03 -16.23 34.57
N SER A 133 4.31 -16.44 34.28
CA SER A 133 5.29 -16.85 35.28
C SER A 133 5.61 -15.72 36.26
N GLU A 134 5.96 -16.07 37.51
CA GLU A 134 6.42 -15.07 38.50
C GLU A 134 7.63 -14.28 37.98
N SER A 135 8.52 -14.94 37.21
CA SER A 135 9.64 -14.27 36.55
C SER A 135 9.23 -13.21 35.53
N GLU A 136 8.15 -13.44 34.76
CA GLU A 136 7.63 -12.44 33.81
C GLU A 136 7.00 -11.25 34.55
N VAL A 137 6.31 -11.50 35.67
CA VAL A 137 5.74 -10.44 36.52
C VAL A 137 6.85 -9.59 37.13
N LEU A 138 7.88 -10.21 37.71
CA LEU A 138 9.01 -9.50 38.30
C LEU A 138 9.78 -8.69 37.26
N ALA A 139 10.01 -9.24 36.06
CA ALA A 139 10.67 -8.51 34.97
C ALA A 139 9.83 -7.30 34.51
N ALA A 140 8.51 -7.46 34.40
CA ALA A 140 7.61 -6.36 34.05
C ALA A 140 7.59 -5.26 35.13
N GLU A 141 7.56 -5.65 36.42
CA GLU A 141 7.62 -4.73 37.54
C GLU A 141 8.95 -3.95 37.54
N GLN A 142 10.08 -4.65 37.38
CA GLN A 142 11.39 -4.00 37.28
C GLN A 142 11.47 -3.01 36.11
N GLY A 143 10.97 -3.39 34.94
CA GLY A 143 10.92 -2.50 33.77
C GLY A 143 10.00 -1.30 33.96
N TRP A 144 8.89 -1.46 34.69
CA TRP A 144 7.95 -0.38 34.97
C TRP A 144 8.49 0.63 36.00
N GLN A 145 9.31 0.17 36.95
CA GLN A 145 9.93 1.02 37.98
C GLN A 145 11.18 1.77 37.50
N GLN A 146 11.77 1.39 36.36
CA GLN A 146 12.87 2.15 35.75
C GLN A 146 12.36 3.48 35.20
N GLU A 147 13.04 4.59 35.51
CA GLU A 147 12.74 5.89 34.89
C GLU A 147 12.83 5.78 33.37
N SER A 148 11.84 6.35 32.66
CA SER A 148 11.82 6.30 31.20
C SER A 148 13.05 7.01 30.65
N VAL A 149 13.98 6.24 30.08
CA VAL A 149 15.05 6.81 29.28
C VAL A 149 14.41 7.53 28.10
N SER A 150 14.73 8.79 27.90
CA SER A 150 14.27 9.58 26.74
C SER A 150 14.76 8.91 25.45
N CYS A 151 13.91 8.11 24.83
CA CYS A 151 14.19 7.36 23.59
C CYS A 151 14.07 8.24 22.32
N THR A 152 13.87 9.56 22.47
CA THR A 152 13.73 10.46 21.32
C THR A 152 15.11 10.80 20.77
N LYS A 153 15.55 10.04 19.76
CA LYS A 153 16.66 10.43 18.89
C LYS A 153 16.27 11.69 18.12
N GLU A 154 17.13 12.71 18.13
CA GLU A 154 16.93 13.90 17.30
C GLU A 154 17.04 13.48 15.83
N ILE A 155 16.00 13.76 15.04
CA ILE A 155 15.97 13.41 13.62
C ILE A 155 16.57 14.57 12.84
N VAL A 156 17.75 14.36 12.24
CA VAL A 156 18.39 15.30 11.32
C VAL A 156 18.05 14.90 9.89
N THR A 157 17.55 15.86 9.10
CA THR A 157 17.23 15.66 7.67
C THR A 157 18.36 16.26 6.81
N PRO A 158 18.91 15.55 5.81
CA PRO A 158 18.55 14.20 5.41
C PRO A 158 19.06 13.13 6.38
N VAL A 159 18.24 12.10 6.62
CA VAL A 159 18.62 10.93 7.42
C VAL A 159 19.60 10.08 6.62
N LEU A 160 20.73 9.74 7.22
CA LEU A 160 21.76 8.87 6.63
C LEU A 160 21.97 7.63 7.51
N PRO A 161 22.45 6.52 6.93
CA PRO A 161 22.82 5.34 7.71
C PRO A 161 23.96 5.67 8.68
N VAL A 162 23.89 5.09 9.87
CA VAL A 162 24.92 5.17 10.91
C VAL A 162 25.49 3.77 11.12
N SER A 163 26.81 3.66 11.05
CA SER A 163 27.50 2.38 11.20
C SER A 163 27.32 1.81 12.62
N GLY A 164 27.07 0.51 12.72
CA GLY A 164 26.79 -0.17 14.00
C GLY A 164 25.37 0.00 14.53
N GLU A 165 24.55 0.83 13.89
CA GLU A 165 23.13 0.99 14.21
C GLU A 165 22.23 0.32 13.16
N ARG A 166 20.94 0.20 13.46
CA ARG A 166 19.96 -0.34 12.53
C ARG A 166 19.50 0.76 11.54
N ASN A 167 19.77 0.54 10.25
CA ASN A 167 19.41 1.47 9.17
C ASN A 167 18.33 0.87 8.29
N ILE A 168 17.15 1.48 8.28
CA ILE A 168 15.95 1.01 7.62
C ILE A 168 15.61 1.94 6.46
N LEU A 169 15.75 1.42 5.24
CA LEU A 169 15.24 2.06 4.04
C LEU A 169 13.85 1.52 3.75
N ILE A 170 12.86 2.40 3.67
CA ILE A 170 11.46 2.02 3.41
C ILE A 170 11.06 2.62 2.08
N THR A 171 10.48 1.80 1.22
CA THR A 171 9.83 2.26 0.00
C THR A 171 8.39 1.80 -0.04
N SER A 172 7.51 2.68 -0.50
CA SER A 172 6.16 2.31 -0.93
C SER A 172 6.15 2.28 -2.45
N ALA A 173 5.42 1.33 -3.05
CA ALA A 173 5.18 1.30 -4.48
C ALA A 173 4.80 2.68 -5.01
N LEU A 174 5.48 3.11 -6.08
CA LEU A 174 5.24 4.40 -6.71
C LEU A 174 3.82 4.41 -7.31
N PRO A 175 2.88 5.21 -6.79
CA PRO A 175 1.57 5.36 -7.43
C PRO A 175 1.70 5.91 -8.85
N TYR A 176 0.95 5.31 -9.77
CA TYR A 176 0.89 5.80 -11.13
C TYR A 176 0.15 7.13 -11.20
N VAL A 177 0.80 8.16 -11.75
CA VAL A 177 0.38 9.56 -11.60
C VAL A 177 -0.95 9.88 -12.29
N ASN A 178 -1.38 9.12 -13.30
CA ASN A 178 -2.48 9.57 -14.16
C ASN A 178 -3.89 9.35 -13.56
N ASN A 179 -3.99 8.92 -12.31
CA ASN A 179 -5.23 8.62 -11.61
C ASN A 179 -5.26 9.18 -10.20
N VAL A 180 -6.46 9.30 -9.63
CA VAL A 180 -6.62 9.65 -8.21
C VAL A 180 -6.50 8.34 -7.42
N PRO A 181 -5.68 8.29 -6.35
CA PRO A 181 -5.55 7.08 -5.55
C PRO A 181 -6.86 6.82 -4.78
N HIS A 182 -7.32 5.57 -4.75
CA HIS A 182 -8.43 5.14 -3.90
C HIS A 182 -7.93 4.51 -2.60
N LEU A 183 -8.83 4.29 -1.63
CA LEU A 183 -8.47 3.73 -0.32
C LEU A 183 -7.68 2.41 -0.43
N GLY A 184 -8.04 1.55 -1.38
CA GLY A 184 -7.28 0.33 -1.68
C GLY A 184 -5.81 0.56 -2.08
N ASN A 185 -5.50 1.63 -2.83
CA ASN A 185 -4.10 1.96 -3.13
C ASN A 185 -3.37 2.47 -1.88
N ILE A 186 -4.07 3.28 -1.07
CA ILE A 186 -3.51 3.89 0.14
C ILE A 186 -3.14 2.82 1.16
N ILE A 187 -4.09 1.95 1.53
CA ILE A 187 -3.85 0.89 2.52
C ILE A 187 -2.81 -0.12 2.06
N GLY A 188 -2.83 -0.49 0.78
CA GLY A 188 -1.96 -1.54 0.26
C GLY A 188 -0.50 -1.15 0.12
N CYS A 189 -0.20 0.16 0.14
CA CYS A 189 1.15 0.70 -0.08
C CYS A 189 1.49 1.75 0.98
N VAL A 190 1.14 3.02 0.75
CA VAL A 190 1.69 4.16 1.50
C VAL A 190 1.32 4.19 2.98
N LEU A 191 0.11 3.76 3.35
CA LEU A 191 -0.34 3.76 4.75
C LEU A 191 0.29 2.59 5.53
N SER A 192 0.39 1.40 4.92
CA SER A 192 1.08 0.26 5.55
C SER A 192 2.56 0.57 5.79
N ALA A 193 3.24 1.18 4.82
CA ALA A 193 4.62 1.61 4.96
C ALA A 193 4.79 2.72 6.02
N ASP A 194 3.84 3.66 6.10
CA ASP A 194 3.87 4.74 7.10
C ASP A 194 3.80 4.22 8.54
N VAL A 195 2.88 3.27 8.81
CA VAL A 195 2.76 2.63 10.13
C VAL A 195 4.10 1.99 10.53
N PHE A 196 4.74 1.28 9.60
CA PHE A 196 6.04 0.66 9.86
C PHE A 196 7.16 1.69 10.04
N ALA A 197 7.19 2.74 9.23
CA ALA A 197 8.16 3.83 9.35
C ALA A 197 8.07 4.51 10.73
N ARG A 198 6.86 4.83 11.18
CA ARG A 198 6.63 5.40 12.51
C ARG A 198 7.07 4.46 13.63
N PHE A 199 6.75 3.17 13.51
CA PHE A 199 7.21 2.16 14.48
C PHE A 199 8.75 2.10 14.54
N CYS A 200 9.45 2.04 13.41
CA CYS A 200 10.92 2.03 13.38
C CYS A 200 11.53 3.31 13.97
N ARG A 201 10.95 4.49 13.68
CA ARG A 201 11.41 5.75 14.30
C ARG A 201 11.23 5.73 15.82
N LEU A 202 10.12 5.21 16.33
CA LEU A 202 9.90 5.05 17.79
C LEU A 202 10.86 4.06 18.45
N ARG A 203 11.40 3.11 17.68
CA ARG A 203 12.45 2.17 18.11
C ARG A 203 13.85 2.80 18.12
N GLY A 204 14.00 4.03 17.64
CA GLY A 204 15.29 4.71 17.51
C GLY A 204 16.09 4.30 16.27
N ASP A 205 15.48 3.59 15.32
CA ASP A 205 16.13 3.18 14.07
C ASP A 205 16.41 4.40 13.17
N ASN A 206 17.47 4.35 12.36
CA ASN A 206 17.70 5.34 11.30
C ASN A 206 16.77 5.01 10.13
N VAL A 207 15.75 5.83 9.90
CA VAL A 207 14.71 5.56 8.89
C VAL A 207 14.76 6.57 7.76
N ALA A 208 14.80 6.09 6.53
CA ALA A 208 14.47 6.88 5.35
C ALA A 208 13.26 6.25 4.65
N TYR A 209 12.11 6.94 4.71
CA TYR A 209 10.88 6.54 4.04
C TYR A 209 10.68 7.33 2.74
N ILE A 210 10.90 6.66 1.61
CA ILE A 210 10.96 7.24 0.27
C ILE A 210 9.80 6.74 -0.59
N CYS A 211 9.11 7.66 -1.26
CA CYS A 211 8.12 7.33 -2.29
C CYS A 211 8.05 8.45 -3.33
N GLY A 212 7.15 8.35 -4.30
CA GLY A 212 6.96 9.35 -5.33
C GLY A 212 5.98 8.87 -6.39
N THR A 213 5.77 9.67 -7.43
CA THR A 213 4.88 9.30 -8.53
C THR A 213 5.63 8.63 -9.68
N ASP A 214 5.05 7.55 -10.21
CA ASP A 214 5.46 6.95 -11.48
C ASP A 214 4.72 7.66 -12.63
N GLU A 215 5.49 8.29 -13.52
CA GLU A 215 4.99 9.31 -14.43
C GLU A 215 5.12 8.96 -15.92
N TYR A 216 5.91 7.95 -16.27
CA TYR A 216 6.20 7.61 -17.66
C TYR A 216 5.20 6.61 -18.27
N GLY A 217 5.31 6.37 -19.58
CA GLY A 217 4.57 5.31 -20.27
C GLY A 217 3.30 5.76 -20.99
N THR A 218 2.72 4.80 -21.73
CA THR A 218 1.64 5.05 -22.71
C THR A 218 0.37 5.60 -22.08
N ALA A 219 0.06 5.22 -20.83
CA ALA A 219 -1.18 5.64 -20.20
C ALA A 219 -1.16 7.13 -19.80
N THR A 220 0.01 7.70 -19.49
CA THR A 220 0.19 9.15 -19.35
C THR A 220 -0.02 9.87 -20.68
N GLU A 221 0.59 9.40 -21.78
CA GLU A 221 0.38 10.01 -23.11
C GLU A 221 -1.09 9.95 -23.54
N THR A 222 -1.76 8.82 -23.31
CA THR A 222 -3.18 8.63 -23.65
C THR A 222 -4.07 9.60 -22.87
N LYS A 223 -3.79 9.76 -21.56
CA LYS A 223 -4.53 10.66 -20.69
C LYS A 223 -4.29 12.12 -21.08
N ALA A 224 -3.06 12.47 -21.43
CA ALA A 224 -2.69 13.79 -21.92
C ALA A 224 -3.43 14.15 -23.21
N ILE A 225 -3.48 13.24 -24.19
CA ILE A 225 -4.26 13.42 -25.42
C ILE A 225 -5.75 13.60 -25.11
N ALA A 226 -6.32 12.76 -24.24
CA ALA A 226 -7.73 12.82 -23.88
C ALA A 226 -8.12 14.13 -23.16
N GLU A 227 -7.20 14.73 -22.39
CA GLU A 227 -7.39 16.02 -21.70
C GLU A 227 -6.87 17.22 -22.50
N GLY A 228 -6.44 17.04 -23.75
CA GLY A 228 -5.89 18.12 -24.58
C GLY A 228 -4.67 18.80 -23.95
N SER A 229 -3.86 18.06 -23.20
CA SER A 229 -2.71 18.55 -22.42
C SER A 229 -1.42 17.82 -22.83
N THR A 230 -0.26 18.31 -22.38
CA THR A 230 1.01 17.57 -22.51
C THR A 230 1.16 16.52 -21.41
N PRO A 231 1.95 15.44 -21.62
CA PRO A 231 2.26 14.47 -20.56
C PRO A 231 2.78 15.13 -19.28
N LYS A 232 3.72 16.08 -19.42
CA LYS A 232 4.26 16.85 -18.29
C LYS A 232 3.19 17.59 -17.50
N GLN A 233 2.25 18.27 -18.17
CA GLN A 233 1.16 18.99 -17.48
C GLN A 233 0.25 18.05 -16.70
N ILE A 234 -0.05 16.86 -17.24
CA ILE A 234 -0.81 15.83 -16.52
C ILE A 234 -0.04 15.35 -15.29
N CYS A 235 1.24 15.01 -15.46
CA CYS A 235 2.08 14.59 -14.36
C CYS A 235 2.18 15.65 -13.26
N ASP A 236 2.41 16.92 -13.62
CA ASP A 236 2.52 18.03 -12.67
C ASP A 236 1.21 18.22 -11.88
N LYS A 237 0.07 18.18 -12.57
CA LYS A 237 -1.27 18.28 -11.96
C LYS A 237 -1.52 17.16 -10.96
N TYR A 238 -1.29 15.92 -11.36
CA TYR A 238 -1.64 14.79 -10.51
C TYR A 238 -0.57 14.46 -9.46
N HIS A 239 0.70 14.79 -9.68
CA HIS A 239 1.71 14.70 -8.62
C HIS A 239 1.33 15.58 -7.43
N ALA A 240 0.90 16.83 -7.69
CA ALA A 240 0.38 17.72 -6.64
C ALA A 240 -0.83 17.10 -5.94
N LEU A 241 -1.80 16.56 -6.69
CA LEU A 241 -2.97 15.89 -6.12
C LEU A 241 -2.58 14.71 -5.22
N HIS A 242 -1.67 13.85 -5.67
CA HIS A 242 -1.16 12.74 -4.85
C HIS A 242 -0.48 13.25 -3.58
N SER A 243 0.36 14.28 -3.69
CA SER A 243 1.05 14.87 -2.55
C SER A 243 0.07 15.45 -1.53
N ASP A 244 -0.97 16.15 -1.98
CA ASP A 244 -2.00 16.71 -1.12
C ASP A 244 -2.79 15.60 -0.40
N VAL A 245 -3.24 14.57 -1.14
CA VAL A 245 -3.94 13.42 -0.54
C VAL A 245 -3.07 12.76 0.53
N TYR A 246 -1.81 12.45 0.24
CA TYR A 246 -0.95 11.77 1.21
C TYR A 246 -0.62 12.64 2.42
N LYS A 247 -0.55 13.96 2.24
CA LYS A 247 -0.39 14.90 3.35
C LYS A 247 -1.62 14.92 4.26
N GLU A 248 -2.83 14.94 3.71
CA GLU A 248 -4.07 14.89 4.50
C GLU A 248 -4.22 13.56 5.24
N PHE A 249 -3.79 12.45 4.65
CA PHE A 249 -3.69 11.15 5.35
C PHE A 249 -2.52 11.07 6.36
N ASN A 250 -1.78 12.17 6.53
CA ASN A 250 -0.63 12.28 7.43
C ASN A 250 0.45 11.21 7.16
N ILE A 251 0.72 10.93 5.89
CA ILE A 251 1.80 10.03 5.50
C ILE A 251 3.14 10.75 5.66
N SER A 252 4.00 10.18 6.49
CA SER A 252 5.25 10.78 6.95
C SER A 252 6.46 10.38 6.10
N PHE A 253 6.40 10.66 4.80
CA PHE A 253 7.56 10.47 3.92
C PHE A 253 8.72 11.37 4.36
N ASP A 254 9.94 10.83 4.34
CA ASP A 254 11.16 11.66 4.41
C ASP A 254 11.39 12.40 3.08
N HIS A 255 10.98 11.78 1.97
CA HIS A 255 10.91 12.43 0.67
C HIS A 255 9.85 11.81 -0.24
N PHE A 256 9.02 12.65 -0.86
CA PHE A 256 8.05 12.27 -1.88
C PHE A 256 8.45 12.92 -3.22
N GLY A 257 9.08 12.14 -4.11
CA GLY A 257 9.65 12.62 -5.36
C GLY A 257 8.88 12.20 -6.61
N ARG A 258 9.60 12.16 -7.74
CA ARG A 258 9.05 11.96 -9.10
C ARG A 258 10.02 11.15 -9.96
N THR A 259 9.52 10.35 -10.90
CA THR A 259 10.39 9.65 -11.86
C THR A 259 10.82 10.50 -13.05
N THR A 260 10.17 11.65 -13.32
CA THR A 260 10.55 12.54 -14.44
C THR A 260 11.65 13.53 -14.07
N THR A 261 12.81 13.03 -13.64
CA THR A 261 13.96 13.86 -13.21
C THR A 261 15.22 13.54 -14.01
N GLN A 262 16.20 14.45 -13.95
CA GLN A 262 17.52 14.21 -14.52
C GLN A 262 18.23 13.05 -13.79
N SER A 263 18.09 12.98 -12.46
CA SER A 263 18.62 11.89 -11.64
C SER A 263 18.09 10.51 -12.06
N GLN A 264 16.81 10.40 -12.45
CA GLN A 264 16.27 9.17 -13.03
C GLN A 264 17.04 8.79 -14.30
N THR A 265 17.16 9.73 -15.23
CA THR A 265 17.83 9.48 -16.51
C THR A 265 19.25 8.98 -16.31
N GLU A 266 20.00 9.64 -15.43
CA GLU A 266 21.40 9.28 -15.13
C GLU A 266 21.54 7.87 -14.54
N ILE A 267 20.72 7.49 -13.56
CA ILE A 267 20.83 6.18 -12.90
C ILE A 267 20.33 5.06 -13.83
N VAL A 268 19.28 5.30 -14.60
CA VAL A 268 18.79 4.34 -15.60
C VAL A 268 19.86 4.10 -16.67
N HIS A 269 20.54 5.16 -17.13
CA HIS A 269 21.66 5.03 -18.07
C HIS A 269 22.84 4.29 -17.44
N GLU A 270 23.20 4.57 -16.17
CA GLU A 270 24.23 3.84 -15.44
C GLU A 270 23.94 2.34 -15.43
N LEU A 271 22.75 1.94 -14.95
CA LEU A 271 22.35 0.53 -14.85
C LEU A 271 22.26 -0.14 -16.22
N PHE A 272 21.76 0.57 -17.24
CA PHE A 272 21.73 0.06 -18.61
C PHE A 272 23.14 -0.27 -19.12
N TRP A 273 24.08 0.67 -18.97
CA TRP A 273 25.46 0.45 -19.45
C TRP A 273 26.19 -0.62 -18.67
N ASP A 274 25.95 -0.74 -17.36
CA ASP A 274 26.49 -1.84 -16.56
C ASP A 274 25.98 -3.20 -17.06
N LEU A 275 24.67 -3.31 -17.33
CA LEU A 275 24.05 -4.52 -17.86
C LEU A 275 24.56 -4.86 -19.27
N GLU A 276 24.68 -3.87 -20.15
CA GLU A 276 25.22 -4.02 -21.50
C GLU A 276 26.67 -4.52 -21.43
N LYS A 277 27.51 -3.90 -20.59
CA LYS A 277 28.91 -4.29 -20.40
C LYS A 277 29.05 -5.71 -19.82
N ALA A 278 28.12 -6.13 -18.96
CA ALA A 278 28.04 -7.50 -18.44
C ALA A 278 27.48 -8.51 -19.47
N GLY A 279 27.07 -8.04 -20.65
CA GLY A 279 26.46 -8.86 -21.70
C GLY A 279 25.09 -9.41 -21.31
N ASN A 280 24.34 -8.69 -20.48
CA ASN A 280 23.00 -9.06 -20.01
C ASN A 280 21.87 -8.40 -20.82
N ILE A 281 22.22 -7.72 -21.91
CA ILE A 281 21.28 -7.10 -22.85
C ILE A 281 21.39 -7.78 -24.20
N SER A 282 20.25 -8.23 -24.75
CA SER A 282 20.13 -8.72 -26.12
C SER A 282 19.32 -7.74 -26.99
N ARG A 283 19.47 -7.88 -28.31
CA ARG A 283 18.78 -7.08 -29.34
C ARG A 283 17.95 -8.01 -30.20
N GLU A 284 16.66 -7.72 -30.34
CA GLU A 284 15.76 -8.49 -31.20
C GLU A 284 14.84 -7.54 -31.97
N SER A 285 14.51 -7.90 -33.21
CA SER A 285 13.56 -7.15 -34.02
C SER A 285 12.15 -7.71 -33.84
N VAL A 286 11.19 -6.85 -33.53
CA VAL A 286 9.80 -7.23 -33.28
C VAL A 286 8.91 -6.64 -34.36
N GLU A 287 8.04 -7.46 -34.94
CA GLU A 287 7.01 -7.00 -35.86
C GLU A 287 5.83 -6.39 -35.10
N GLN A 288 5.50 -5.14 -35.42
CA GLN A 288 4.42 -4.40 -34.79
C GLN A 288 3.59 -3.66 -35.84
N LEU A 289 2.34 -3.36 -35.50
CA LEU A 289 1.50 -2.54 -36.35
C LEU A 289 1.90 -1.06 -36.23
N TYR A 290 2.14 -0.42 -37.37
CA TYR A 290 2.49 0.98 -37.50
C TYR A 290 1.41 1.72 -38.28
N CYS A 291 0.95 2.84 -37.74
CA CYS A 291 0.02 3.74 -38.43
C CYS A 291 0.79 4.89 -39.07
N ASP A 292 0.83 4.94 -40.40
CA ASP A 292 1.52 6.01 -41.12
C ASP A 292 0.84 7.39 -40.90
N ASN A 293 -0.49 7.45 -40.74
CA ASN A 293 -1.21 8.70 -40.45
C ASN A 293 -0.93 9.26 -39.05
N CYS A 294 -0.84 8.40 -38.04
CA CYS A 294 -0.50 8.81 -36.67
C CYS A 294 1.01 8.83 -36.41
N THR A 295 1.81 8.45 -37.41
CA THR A 295 3.26 8.31 -37.38
C THR A 295 3.78 7.59 -36.13
N ARG A 296 3.14 6.48 -35.74
CA ARG A 296 3.48 5.73 -34.52
C ARG A 296 3.19 4.24 -34.62
N PHE A 297 3.91 3.46 -33.82
CA PHE A 297 3.53 2.08 -33.52
C PHE A 297 2.26 2.06 -32.65
N LEU A 298 1.39 1.09 -32.91
CA LEU A 298 0.11 0.93 -32.20
C LEU A 298 0.25 -0.16 -31.15
N ALA A 299 0.00 0.19 -29.89
CA ALA A 299 -0.28 -0.80 -28.86
C ALA A 299 -1.61 -1.51 -29.18
N ASP A 300 -1.77 -2.74 -28.71
CA ASP A 300 -2.96 -3.59 -28.96
C ASP A 300 -4.29 -2.87 -28.70
N ARG A 301 -4.35 -2.03 -27.67
CA ARG A 301 -5.52 -1.20 -27.31
C ARG A 301 -5.92 -0.14 -28.35
N PHE A 302 -5.01 0.20 -29.27
CA PHE A 302 -5.23 1.14 -30.37
C PHE A 302 -5.44 0.44 -31.71
N VAL A 303 -5.54 -0.89 -31.71
CA VAL A 303 -5.84 -1.70 -32.88
C VAL A 303 -7.18 -2.38 -32.71
N GLU A 304 -8.04 -2.23 -33.71
CA GLU A 304 -9.30 -2.96 -33.83
C GLU A 304 -9.37 -3.63 -35.20
N GLY A 305 -10.06 -4.75 -35.33
CA GLY A 305 -10.18 -5.45 -36.60
C GLY A 305 -11.05 -6.69 -36.53
N ILE A 306 -11.11 -7.42 -37.64
CA ILE A 306 -11.87 -8.66 -37.74
C ILE A 306 -11.12 -9.78 -37.00
N CYS A 307 -11.82 -10.48 -36.12
CA CYS A 307 -11.30 -11.59 -35.35
C CYS A 307 -10.70 -12.69 -36.26
N PRO A 308 -9.42 -13.08 -36.07
CA PRO A 308 -8.75 -14.09 -36.89
C PRO A 308 -9.23 -15.51 -36.61
N HIS A 309 -9.96 -15.73 -35.51
CA HIS A 309 -10.44 -17.07 -35.18
C HIS A 309 -11.51 -17.53 -36.17
N ILE A 310 -11.21 -18.66 -36.82
CA ILE A 310 -12.10 -19.34 -37.76
C ILE A 310 -13.46 -19.57 -37.11
N GLY A 311 -14.52 -19.12 -37.80
CA GLY A 311 -15.91 -19.26 -37.34
C GLY A 311 -16.42 -18.14 -36.43
N CYS A 312 -15.59 -17.18 -36.02
CA CYS A 312 -16.03 -16.03 -35.23
C CYS A 312 -16.43 -14.82 -36.10
N GLY A 313 -15.49 -14.28 -36.89
CA GLY A 313 -15.76 -13.16 -37.80
C GLY A 313 -16.16 -11.83 -37.14
N TYR A 314 -16.05 -11.70 -35.81
CA TYR A 314 -16.37 -10.45 -35.10
C TYR A 314 -15.55 -9.27 -35.62
N GLU A 315 -16.20 -8.20 -36.10
CA GLU A 315 -15.54 -7.17 -36.92
C GLU A 315 -14.72 -6.12 -36.16
N ASP A 316 -14.92 -6.04 -34.83
CA ASP A 316 -14.31 -5.04 -33.94
C ASP A 316 -13.54 -5.71 -32.77
N ALA A 317 -12.87 -6.84 -33.05
CA ALA A 317 -11.96 -7.45 -32.10
C ALA A 317 -10.80 -6.51 -31.77
N ARG A 318 -10.39 -6.46 -30.50
CA ARG A 318 -9.25 -5.68 -30.03
C ARG A 318 -7.95 -6.43 -30.33
N GLY A 319 -6.83 -5.70 -30.34
CA GLY A 319 -5.51 -6.27 -30.63
C GLY A 319 -5.01 -7.32 -29.63
N ASP A 320 -5.63 -7.43 -28.46
CA ASP A 320 -5.25 -8.34 -27.37
C ASP A 320 -6.29 -9.45 -27.14
N GLN A 321 -7.57 -9.17 -27.41
CA GLN A 321 -8.67 -10.08 -27.16
C GLN A 321 -9.87 -9.79 -28.06
N CYS A 322 -10.53 -10.84 -28.55
CA CYS A 322 -11.82 -10.72 -29.21
C CYS A 322 -12.96 -10.80 -28.19
N ASP A 323 -13.76 -9.74 -28.06
CA ASP A 323 -14.92 -9.72 -27.16
C ASP A 323 -16.08 -10.61 -27.65
N GLY A 324 -16.11 -10.95 -28.95
CA GLY A 324 -17.13 -11.84 -29.54
C GLY A 324 -16.95 -13.32 -29.21
N CYS A 325 -15.72 -13.83 -29.11
CA CYS A 325 -15.44 -15.24 -28.79
C CYS A 325 -14.57 -15.45 -27.55
N GLY A 326 -14.13 -14.38 -26.89
CA GLY A 326 -13.34 -14.39 -25.66
C GLY A 326 -11.87 -14.77 -25.82
N LYS A 327 -11.43 -15.20 -27.02
CA LYS A 327 -10.06 -15.67 -27.26
C LYS A 327 -9.05 -14.52 -27.33
N LEU A 328 -7.84 -14.80 -26.87
CA LEU A 328 -6.68 -13.92 -27.01
C LEU A 328 -6.17 -13.97 -28.45
N VAL A 329 -5.81 -12.81 -28.98
CA VAL A 329 -5.35 -12.62 -30.36
C VAL A 329 -4.10 -11.75 -30.34
N ASN A 330 -3.24 -11.88 -31.35
CA ASN A 330 -2.20 -10.87 -31.58
C ASN A 330 -2.74 -9.82 -32.53
N ALA A 331 -2.40 -8.55 -32.30
CA ALA A 331 -2.88 -7.45 -33.12
C ALA A 331 -2.48 -7.61 -34.61
N ALA A 332 -1.29 -8.17 -34.87
CA ALA A 332 -0.80 -8.44 -36.22
C ALA A 332 -1.64 -9.49 -36.99
N ASP A 333 -2.37 -10.36 -36.27
CA ASP A 333 -3.18 -11.42 -36.87
C ASP A 333 -4.60 -10.92 -37.26
N LEU A 334 -5.03 -9.76 -36.76
CA LEU A 334 -6.36 -9.22 -37.03
C LEU A 334 -6.60 -9.02 -38.53
N GLY A 335 -7.76 -9.47 -39.03
CA GLY A 335 -8.18 -9.22 -40.39
C GLY A 335 -8.63 -7.77 -40.57
N LYS A 336 -8.19 -7.07 -41.62
CA LYS A 336 -8.49 -5.64 -41.86
C LYS A 336 -8.27 -4.78 -40.61
N PRO A 337 -7.05 -4.76 -40.05
CA PRO A 337 -6.77 -3.98 -38.85
C PRO A 337 -7.02 -2.50 -39.12
N ARG A 338 -7.46 -1.77 -38.10
CA ARG A 338 -7.77 -0.34 -38.12
C ARG A 338 -7.16 0.31 -36.90
N CYS A 339 -6.59 1.50 -37.09
CA CYS A 339 -6.14 2.33 -36.00
C CYS A 339 -7.33 2.98 -35.30
N LYS A 340 -7.50 2.75 -34.00
CA LYS A 340 -8.59 3.34 -33.21
C LYS A 340 -8.55 4.88 -33.16
N LEU A 341 -7.38 5.47 -33.39
CA LEU A 341 -7.17 6.92 -33.29
C LEU A 341 -7.59 7.69 -34.56
N CYS A 342 -7.40 7.12 -35.74
CA CYS A 342 -7.63 7.81 -37.02
C CYS A 342 -8.36 6.96 -38.07
N SER A 343 -8.77 5.74 -37.70
CA SER A 343 -9.44 4.76 -38.56
C SER A 343 -8.65 4.26 -39.78
N ALA A 344 -7.41 4.74 -39.99
CA ALA A 344 -6.54 4.26 -41.07
C ALA A 344 -6.07 2.82 -40.85
N THR A 345 -5.82 2.10 -41.94
CA THR A 345 -5.26 0.75 -41.92
C THR A 345 -3.77 0.80 -41.54
N PRO A 346 -3.34 0.20 -40.43
CA PRO A 346 -1.92 0.09 -40.09
C PRO A 346 -1.24 -1.00 -40.92
N ARG A 347 0.08 -0.91 -41.04
CA ARG A 347 0.93 -1.91 -41.69
C ARG A 347 1.88 -2.55 -40.70
N ILE A 348 2.30 -3.78 -40.95
CA ILE A 348 3.37 -4.41 -40.17
C ILE A 348 4.69 -3.70 -40.48
N LYS A 349 5.43 -3.35 -39.43
CA LYS A 349 6.76 -2.75 -39.51
C LYS A 349 7.61 -3.38 -38.41
N SER A 350 8.83 -3.80 -38.76
CA SER A 350 9.79 -4.31 -37.77
C SER A 350 10.42 -3.14 -37.00
N SER A 351 10.66 -3.37 -35.71
CA SER A 351 11.15 -2.40 -34.75
C SER A 351 12.17 -3.08 -33.85
N ASP A 352 13.40 -2.55 -33.79
CA ASP A 352 14.45 -3.14 -32.96
C ASP A 352 14.24 -2.78 -31.49
N HIS A 353 14.41 -3.77 -30.62
CA HIS A 353 14.18 -3.65 -29.19
C HIS A 353 15.33 -4.27 -28.39
N LEU A 354 15.60 -3.68 -27.23
CA LEU A 354 16.52 -4.22 -26.23
C LEU A 354 15.75 -5.08 -25.23
N PHE A 355 16.37 -6.18 -24.82
CA PHE A 355 15.84 -7.12 -23.84
C PHE A 355 16.86 -7.36 -22.74
N ILE A 356 16.42 -7.41 -21.49
CA ILE A 356 17.24 -7.93 -20.40
C ILE A 356 17.18 -9.46 -20.40
N ASP A 357 18.34 -10.11 -20.39
CA ASP A 357 18.49 -11.56 -20.36
C ASP A 357 18.32 -12.08 -18.92
N LEU A 358 17.07 -12.17 -18.48
CA LEU A 358 16.73 -12.74 -17.17
C LEU A 358 17.20 -14.20 -16.98
N PRO A 359 17.08 -15.11 -17.97
CA PRO A 359 17.57 -16.48 -17.80
C PRO A 359 19.05 -16.54 -17.44
N LYS A 360 19.89 -15.69 -18.05
CA LYS A 360 21.32 -15.61 -17.72
C LYS A 360 21.59 -15.15 -16.28
N ILE A 361 20.73 -14.28 -15.72
CA ILE A 361 20.88 -13.71 -14.37
C ILE A 361 20.24 -14.60 -13.30
N GLU A 362 19.24 -15.41 -13.66
CA GLU A 362 18.42 -16.24 -12.76
C GLU A 362 19.23 -17.05 -11.73
N PRO A 363 20.36 -17.71 -12.05
CA PRO A 363 21.10 -18.48 -11.06
C PRO A 363 21.57 -17.66 -9.85
N ASN A 364 21.94 -16.39 -10.06
CA ASN A 364 22.35 -15.50 -8.97
C ASN A 364 21.14 -14.89 -8.26
N LEU A 365 20.05 -14.64 -8.99
CA LEU A 365 18.78 -14.24 -8.39
C LEU A 365 18.27 -15.30 -7.41
N ARG A 366 18.27 -16.58 -7.81
CA ARG A 366 17.79 -17.70 -6.98
C ARG A 366 18.57 -17.80 -5.66
N LYS A 367 19.91 -17.72 -5.72
CA LYS A 367 20.76 -17.71 -4.51
C LYS A 367 20.39 -16.58 -3.54
N TRP A 368 20.12 -15.39 -4.05
CA TRP A 368 19.69 -14.26 -3.23
C TRP A 368 18.27 -14.47 -2.69
N PHE A 369 17.35 -14.94 -3.53
CA PHE A 369 15.95 -15.17 -3.19
C PHE A 369 15.78 -16.23 -2.09
N ASP A 370 16.53 -17.33 -2.13
CA ASP A 370 16.47 -18.41 -1.13
C ASP A 370 16.83 -17.95 0.29
N VAL A 371 17.60 -16.85 0.40
CA VAL A 371 17.95 -16.23 1.68
C VAL A 371 16.93 -15.15 2.04
N SER A 372 16.66 -14.22 1.13
CA SER A 372 15.87 -13.02 1.42
C SER A 372 14.38 -13.31 1.61
N SER A 373 13.80 -14.24 0.85
CA SER A 373 12.35 -14.49 0.81
C SER A 373 11.74 -15.07 2.10
N LYS A 374 12.57 -15.46 3.07
CA LYS A 374 12.14 -16.03 4.36
C LYS A 374 11.38 -15.03 5.23
N GLU A 375 11.70 -13.76 5.09
CA GLU A 375 11.12 -12.67 5.89
C GLU A 375 10.10 -11.83 5.09
N TRP A 376 9.69 -12.32 3.92
CA TRP A 376 8.70 -11.67 3.05
C TRP A 376 7.28 -12.12 3.42
N SER A 377 6.28 -11.36 2.97
CA SER A 377 4.90 -11.82 3.06
C SER A 377 4.69 -13.11 2.26
N SER A 378 3.85 -14.01 2.77
CA SER A 378 3.66 -15.34 2.19
C SER A 378 3.24 -15.29 0.72
N ASN A 379 2.32 -14.40 0.37
CA ASN A 379 1.88 -14.17 -1.01
C ASN A 379 3.02 -13.69 -1.92
N ALA A 380 3.90 -12.81 -1.46
CA ALA A 380 5.04 -12.33 -2.24
C ALA A 380 6.00 -13.49 -2.57
N SER A 381 6.36 -14.27 -1.57
CA SER A 381 7.22 -15.45 -1.74
C SER A 381 6.57 -16.49 -2.66
N THR A 382 5.27 -16.74 -2.55
CA THR A 382 4.56 -17.68 -3.44
C THR A 382 4.55 -17.20 -4.89
N ILE A 383 4.27 -15.93 -5.14
CA ILE A 383 4.27 -15.36 -6.50
C ILE A 383 5.65 -15.48 -7.14
N CYS A 384 6.71 -15.04 -6.45
CA CYS A 384 8.07 -15.14 -6.96
C CYS A 384 8.52 -16.60 -7.18
N ASN A 385 8.16 -17.51 -6.28
CA ASN A 385 8.43 -18.94 -6.49
C ASN A 385 7.73 -19.50 -7.74
N SER A 386 6.51 -19.06 -8.04
CA SER A 386 5.84 -19.47 -9.29
C SER A 386 6.63 -19.01 -10.51
N TRP A 387 7.03 -17.73 -10.54
CA TRP A 387 7.83 -17.18 -11.66
C TRP A 387 9.18 -17.91 -11.83
N LEU A 388 9.87 -18.20 -10.73
CA LEU A 388 11.14 -18.91 -10.74
C LEU A 388 11.00 -20.39 -11.11
N ARG A 389 9.87 -21.03 -10.78
CA ARG A 389 9.58 -22.42 -11.17
C ARG A 389 9.29 -22.52 -12.66
N ASP A 390 8.55 -21.55 -13.21
CA ASP A 390 8.14 -21.55 -14.61
C ASP A 390 9.30 -21.19 -15.56
N GLY A 391 10.40 -20.64 -15.01
CA GLY A 391 11.61 -20.24 -15.72
C GLY A 391 11.53 -18.81 -16.23
N LEU A 392 12.59 -18.02 -16.00
CA LEU A 392 12.61 -16.64 -16.46
C LEU A 392 12.92 -16.56 -17.95
N LEU A 393 12.19 -15.71 -18.65
CA LEU A 393 12.36 -15.43 -20.07
C LEU A 393 12.91 -14.01 -20.25
N PRO A 394 13.62 -13.71 -21.37
CA PRO A 394 14.02 -12.36 -21.68
C PRO A 394 12.83 -11.38 -21.66
N ARG A 395 13.08 -10.14 -21.24
CA ARG A 395 12.05 -9.11 -21.14
C ARG A 395 12.46 -7.86 -21.90
N CYS A 396 11.59 -7.39 -22.79
CA CYS A 396 11.82 -6.17 -23.56
C CYS A 396 11.82 -4.94 -22.63
N ILE A 397 12.93 -4.20 -22.63
CA ILE A 397 13.15 -3.01 -21.79
C ILE A 397 13.01 -1.70 -22.57
N THR A 398 12.56 -1.73 -23.82
CA THR A 398 12.40 -0.52 -24.66
C THR A 398 11.00 -0.40 -25.24
N ARG A 399 10.55 0.82 -25.53
CA ARG A 399 9.27 1.08 -26.18
C ARG A 399 9.38 2.21 -27.20
N ASP A 400 8.57 2.12 -28.24
CA ASP A 400 8.36 3.16 -29.24
C ASP A 400 7.40 4.25 -28.72
N LEU A 401 7.82 4.96 -27.68
CA LEU A 401 7.09 6.07 -27.07
C LEU A 401 7.97 7.31 -27.05
N LYS A 402 7.35 8.48 -26.87
CA LYS A 402 8.07 9.75 -26.71
C LYS A 402 8.22 10.14 -25.24
N TRP A 403 7.27 9.74 -24.38
CA TRP A 403 7.28 10.04 -22.96
C TRP A 403 7.88 8.90 -22.12
N GLY A 404 9.19 9.01 -21.86
CA GLY A 404 9.99 8.05 -21.10
C GLY A 404 11.45 8.47 -21.01
N VAL A 405 12.27 7.72 -20.27
CA VAL A 405 13.73 7.93 -20.26
C VAL A 405 14.30 7.52 -21.63
N PRO A 406 15.03 8.40 -22.35
CA PRO A 406 15.56 8.07 -23.67
C PRO A 406 16.62 6.98 -23.59
N VAL A 407 16.70 6.13 -24.61
CA VAL A 407 17.73 5.09 -24.69
C VAL A 407 19.03 5.70 -25.23
N PRO A 408 20.18 5.61 -24.52
CA PRO A 408 21.42 6.28 -24.92
C PRO A 408 22.20 5.45 -25.96
N LEU A 409 21.53 4.92 -26.99
CA LEU A 409 22.14 4.02 -27.98
C LEU A 409 21.80 4.49 -29.41
N GLU A 410 22.79 4.48 -30.29
CA GLU A 410 22.57 4.77 -31.72
C GLU A 410 21.57 3.77 -32.33
N GLY A 411 20.64 4.27 -33.14
CA GLY A 411 19.51 3.48 -33.67
C GLY A 411 18.29 3.41 -32.75
N TYR A 412 18.40 3.91 -31.50
CA TYR A 412 17.30 3.91 -30.51
C TYR A 412 16.85 5.35 -30.12
N THR A 413 17.22 6.36 -30.89
CA THR A 413 16.95 7.78 -30.60
C THR A 413 15.47 8.14 -30.50
N ASP A 414 14.60 7.37 -31.15
CA ASP A 414 13.14 7.53 -31.09
C ASP A 414 12.46 6.61 -30.09
N LYS A 415 13.23 5.96 -29.20
CA LYS A 415 12.75 4.99 -28.22
C LYS A 415 13.08 5.44 -26.80
N VAL A 416 12.27 4.95 -25.88
CA VAL A 416 12.45 5.15 -24.44
C VAL A 416 12.55 3.81 -23.74
N PHE A 417 13.12 3.80 -22.53
CA PHE A 417 13.03 2.64 -21.66
C PHE A 417 11.58 2.34 -21.29
N TYR A 418 11.27 1.06 -21.19
CA TYR A 418 9.95 0.60 -20.77
C TYR A 418 9.76 0.86 -19.28
N VAL A 419 8.61 1.39 -18.89
CA VAL A 419 8.29 1.76 -17.50
C VAL A 419 8.51 0.64 -16.48
N TRP A 420 8.31 -0.63 -16.88
CA TRP A 420 8.53 -1.75 -15.96
C TRP A 420 10.01 -2.08 -15.70
N PHE A 421 10.91 -1.54 -16.53
CA PHE A 421 12.36 -1.59 -16.29
C PHE A 421 12.80 -0.43 -15.38
N ASP A 422 12.36 0.80 -15.66
CA ASP A 422 12.89 1.99 -15.00
C ASP A 422 12.09 2.51 -13.80
N ALA A 423 10.80 2.19 -13.66
CA ALA A 423 10.00 2.65 -12.53
C ALA A 423 10.57 2.21 -11.16
N PRO A 424 11.04 0.96 -10.96
CA PRO A 424 11.72 0.58 -9.72
C PRO A 424 13.06 1.32 -9.50
N ILE A 425 13.74 1.76 -10.57
CA ILE A 425 14.94 2.61 -10.48
C ILE A 425 14.56 4.00 -9.92
N GLY A 426 13.29 4.38 -10.01
CA GLY A 426 12.69 5.55 -9.38
C GLY A 426 13.01 5.67 -7.89
N TYR A 427 13.09 4.57 -7.14
CA TYR A 427 13.44 4.65 -5.70
C TYR A 427 14.85 5.21 -5.48
N LEU A 428 15.80 4.85 -6.35
CA LEU A 428 17.19 5.32 -6.28
C LEU A 428 17.26 6.80 -6.65
N SER A 429 16.62 7.18 -7.75
CA SER A 429 16.65 8.55 -8.25
C SER A 429 15.94 9.53 -7.32
N ILE A 430 14.81 9.12 -6.73
CA ILE A 430 14.13 9.90 -5.70
C ILE A 430 15.02 10.06 -4.46
N THR A 431 15.74 9.02 -4.05
CA THR A 431 16.68 9.13 -2.92
C THR A 431 17.87 10.04 -3.24
N LYS A 432 18.30 10.08 -4.51
CA LYS A 432 19.33 11.01 -5.00
C LYS A 432 18.86 12.47 -4.98
N GLU A 433 17.58 12.73 -5.25
CA GLU A 433 17.00 14.07 -5.09
C GLU A 433 16.85 14.45 -3.60
N TYR A 434 16.65 13.47 -2.71
CA TYR A 434 16.61 13.70 -1.25
C TYR A 434 17.97 14.05 -0.65
N THR A 435 19.05 13.36 -1.08
CA THR A 435 20.39 13.58 -0.53
C THR A 435 21.50 13.26 -1.53
N LYS A 436 22.58 14.05 -1.47
CA LYS A 436 23.80 13.81 -2.27
C LYS A 436 24.48 12.49 -1.90
N ASP A 437 24.30 12.03 -0.67
CA ASP A 437 24.89 10.81 -0.12
C ASP A 437 23.97 9.57 -0.31
N TRP A 438 23.09 9.57 -1.32
CA TRP A 438 22.09 8.52 -1.56
C TRP A 438 22.69 7.11 -1.73
N GLU A 439 23.93 7.02 -2.21
CA GLU A 439 24.66 5.76 -2.34
C GLU A 439 24.90 5.09 -0.98
N LYS A 440 24.94 5.83 0.13
CA LYS A 440 25.01 5.24 1.47
C LYS A 440 23.77 4.39 1.78
N TRP A 441 22.62 4.69 1.18
CA TRP A 441 21.40 3.89 1.31
C TRP A 441 21.34 2.76 0.28
N TRP A 442 21.67 3.04 -0.99
CA TRP A 442 21.43 2.11 -2.11
C TRP A 442 22.64 1.29 -2.56
N LYS A 443 23.86 1.61 -2.10
CA LYS A 443 25.10 0.86 -2.38
C LYS A 443 25.77 0.38 -1.07
N ASN A 444 24.97 0.04 -0.06
CA ASN A 444 25.43 -0.39 1.26
C ASN A 444 24.60 -1.57 1.80
N PRO A 445 24.60 -2.73 1.11
CA PRO A 445 23.74 -3.86 1.47
C PRO A 445 24.07 -4.50 2.83
N ASP A 446 25.24 -4.23 3.39
CA ASP A 446 25.69 -4.83 4.65
C ASP A 446 25.16 -4.08 5.89
N GLU A 447 24.88 -2.78 5.76
CA GLU A 447 24.39 -1.95 6.87
C GLU A 447 22.93 -1.50 6.71
N VAL A 448 22.33 -1.68 5.53
CA VAL A 448 20.97 -1.20 5.21
C VAL A 448 20.01 -2.38 5.01
N GLN A 449 18.87 -2.33 5.73
CA GLN A 449 17.74 -3.21 5.52
C GLN A 449 16.66 -2.50 4.70
N LEU A 450 16.37 -3.01 3.51
CA LEU A 450 15.35 -2.45 2.62
C LEU A 450 14.00 -3.17 2.80
N TYR A 451 12.99 -2.40 3.20
CA TYR A 451 11.59 -2.82 3.25
C TYR A 451 10.82 -2.20 2.09
N GLN A 452 10.11 -3.02 1.31
CA GLN A 452 9.28 -2.54 0.20
C GLN A 452 7.82 -2.94 0.40
N PHE A 453 6.92 -1.96 0.40
CA PHE A 453 5.48 -2.15 0.60
C PHE A 453 4.73 -1.96 -0.72
N MET A 454 3.88 -2.92 -1.07
CA MET A 454 3.11 -2.88 -2.32
C MET A 454 1.88 -3.77 -2.31
N ALA A 455 1.02 -3.62 -3.31
CA ALA A 455 0.02 -4.64 -3.65
C ALA A 455 0.66 -5.80 -4.42
N LYS A 456 0.03 -6.98 -4.38
CA LYS A 456 0.54 -8.22 -4.98
C LYS A 456 0.94 -8.14 -6.46
N ASP A 457 0.33 -7.25 -7.25
CA ASP A 457 0.64 -7.13 -8.69
C ASP A 457 2.05 -6.60 -8.96
N ASN A 458 2.61 -5.85 -8.02
CA ASN A 458 3.95 -5.27 -8.15
C ASN A 458 5.05 -6.26 -7.74
N VAL A 459 4.69 -7.41 -7.14
CA VAL A 459 5.65 -8.38 -6.61
C VAL A 459 6.65 -8.87 -7.67
N PRO A 460 6.27 -9.26 -8.91
CA PRO A 460 7.24 -9.71 -9.89
C PRO A 460 8.31 -8.66 -10.21
N PHE A 461 7.96 -7.38 -10.17
CA PHE A 461 8.88 -6.29 -10.49
C PHE A 461 9.92 -6.08 -9.40
N HIS A 462 9.54 -6.29 -8.15
CA HIS A 462 10.41 -6.03 -6.99
C HIS A 462 11.10 -7.29 -6.47
N GLY A 463 10.54 -8.47 -6.74
CA GLY A 463 11.13 -9.75 -6.37
C GLY A 463 11.92 -10.43 -7.48
N ILE A 464 11.71 -10.05 -8.76
CA ILE A 464 12.40 -10.66 -9.92
C ILE A 464 13.11 -9.58 -10.76
N ILE A 465 12.36 -8.68 -11.41
CA ILE A 465 12.91 -7.82 -12.49
C ILE A 465 13.96 -6.82 -11.95
N PHE A 466 13.62 -6.09 -10.89
CA PHE A 466 14.51 -5.10 -10.31
C PHE A 466 15.71 -5.74 -9.61
N PRO A 467 15.57 -6.80 -8.80
CA PRO A 467 16.72 -7.56 -8.32
C PRO A 467 17.61 -8.11 -9.45
N CYS A 468 17.06 -8.61 -10.55
CA CYS A 468 17.85 -9.00 -11.73
C CYS A 468 18.62 -7.82 -12.33
N THR A 469 17.99 -6.65 -12.43
CA THR A 469 18.65 -5.41 -12.90
C THR A 469 19.84 -5.06 -12.01
N LEU A 470 19.66 -5.08 -10.70
CA LEU A 470 20.71 -4.78 -9.72
C LEU A 470 21.83 -5.84 -9.73
N ILE A 471 21.49 -7.13 -9.69
CA ILE A 471 22.46 -8.25 -9.72
C ILE A 471 23.22 -8.29 -11.05
N GLY A 472 22.50 -8.11 -12.16
CA GLY A 472 23.06 -8.12 -13.51
C GLY A 472 24.02 -6.96 -13.77
N SER A 473 23.91 -5.85 -13.05
CA SER A 473 24.88 -4.73 -13.11
C SER A 473 26.24 -5.07 -12.49
N GLN A 474 26.35 -6.18 -11.74
CA GLN A 474 27.57 -6.62 -11.05
C GLN A 474 28.12 -5.61 -10.02
N LYS A 475 27.29 -4.67 -9.54
CA LYS A 475 27.62 -3.72 -8.47
C LYS A 475 26.97 -4.14 -7.15
N SER A 476 27.51 -3.60 -6.05
CA SER A 476 27.04 -3.88 -4.69
C SER A 476 25.83 -3.00 -4.33
N TRP A 477 24.67 -3.29 -4.91
CA TRP A 477 23.43 -2.59 -4.59
C TRP A 477 22.74 -3.18 -3.36
N THR A 478 22.17 -2.31 -2.54
CA THR A 478 21.16 -2.65 -1.54
C THR A 478 19.95 -3.25 -2.25
N ARG A 479 19.58 -4.46 -1.85
CA ARG A 479 18.44 -5.21 -2.39
C ARG A 479 17.39 -5.39 -1.31
N VAL A 480 16.15 -5.64 -1.71
CA VAL A 480 15.05 -5.81 -0.76
C VAL A 480 15.39 -6.90 0.25
N SER A 481 15.30 -6.57 1.53
CA SER A 481 15.42 -7.51 2.64
C SER A 481 14.05 -8.13 2.93
N ASN A 482 13.00 -7.30 2.89
CA ASN A 482 11.63 -7.66 3.23
C ASN A 482 10.65 -7.08 2.20
N LEU A 483 10.01 -7.96 1.42
CA LEU A 483 8.96 -7.59 0.49
C LEU A 483 7.59 -7.79 1.14
N MET A 484 6.90 -6.69 1.43
CA MET A 484 5.62 -6.66 2.13
C MET A 484 4.49 -6.44 1.13
N ALA A 485 3.90 -7.53 0.65
CA ALA A 485 2.81 -7.49 -0.32
C ALA A 485 1.44 -7.70 0.33
N THR A 486 0.51 -6.81 0.04
CA THR A 486 -0.89 -6.90 0.50
C THR A 486 -1.79 -7.49 -0.59
N GLU A 487 -2.86 -8.15 -0.14
CA GLU A 487 -4.00 -8.46 -1.01
C GLU A 487 -4.83 -7.20 -1.28
N TYR A 488 -5.76 -7.27 -2.24
CA TYR A 488 -6.61 -6.12 -2.55
C TYR A 488 -7.62 -5.85 -1.43
N LEU A 489 -7.85 -4.57 -1.17
CA LEU A 489 -9.06 -4.11 -0.50
C LEU A 489 -10.21 -4.05 -1.50
N ASN A 490 -11.29 -4.77 -1.22
CA ASN A 490 -12.56 -4.64 -1.92
C ASN A 490 -13.37 -3.47 -1.33
N TYR A 491 -14.31 -2.94 -2.10
CA TYR A 491 -15.27 -1.93 -1.64
C TYR A 491 -16.66 -2.56 -1.64
N GLU A 492 -17.22 -2.75 -0.45
CA GLU A 492 -18.47 -3.50 -0.23
C GLU A 492 -18.39 -4.91 -0.85
N ASP A 493 -19.32 -5.25 -1.73
CA ASP A 493 -19.42 -6.51 -2.46
C ASP A 493 -18.57 -6.55 -3.75
N GLY A 494 -17.83 -5.47 -4.05
CA GLY A 494 -17.18 -5.27 -5.35
C GLY A 494 -15.79 -4.64 -5.30
N LYS A 495 -15.39 -4.10 -6.46
CA LYS A 495 -14.11 -3.42 -6.67
C LYS A 495 -14.32 -1.91 -6.84
N PHE A 496 -13.33 -1.13 -6.41
CA PHE A 496 -13.23 0.30 -6.74
C PHE A 496 -13.34 0.51 -8.25
N SER A 497 -14.11 1.51 -8.68
CA SER A 497 -14.31 1.82 -10.10
C SER A 497 -14.56 3.30 -10.31
N LYS A 498 -13.56 3.99 -10.86
CA LYS A 498 -13.67 5.42 -11.19
C LYS A 498 -14.72 5.69 -12.26
N SER A 499 -14.81 4.84 -13.29
CA SER A 499 -15.78 5.02 -14.38
C SER A 499 -17.24 4.83 -13.94
N ARG A 500 -17.48 4.02 -12.90
CA ARG A 500 -18.82 3.81 -12.32
C ARG A 500 -19.09 4.65 -11.08
N GLY A 501 -18.12 5.46 -10.62
CA GLY A 501 -18.25 6.24 -9.38
C GLY A 501 -18.40 5.38 -8.12
N VAL A 502 -17.80 4.18 -8.10
CA VAL A 502 -17.90 3.24 -6.97
C VAL A 502 -16.62 3.25 -6.15
N GLY A 503 -16.76 3.51 -4.84
CA GLY A 503 -15.67 3.53 -3.87
C GLY A 503 -15.27 4.93 -3.45
N VAL A 504 -14.56 5.01 -2.32
CA VAL A 504 -14.01 6.27 -1.80
C VAL A 504 -12.60 6.49 -2.36
N PHE A 505 -12.42 7.68 -2.95
CA PHE A 505 -11.14 8.16 -3.47
C PHE A 505 -10.48 9.14 -2.50
N GLY A 506 -9.16 9.30 -2.59
CA GLY A 506 -8.39 10.12 -1.66
C GLY A 506 -8.85 11.58 -1.63
N ASP A 507 -9.16 12.15 -2.78
CA ASP A 507 -9.71 13.52 -2.91
C ASP A 507 -11.09 13.68 -2.26
N GLN A 508 -11.95 12.67 -2.41
CA GLN A 508 -13.25 12.64 -1.77
C GLN A 508 -13.12 12.52 -0.26
N ALA A 509 -12.19 11.69 0.24
CA ALA A 509 -11.94 11.55 1.67
C ALA A 509 -11.57 12.90 2.30
N MET A 510 -10.70 13.70 1.66
CA MET A 510 -10.36 15.06 2.13
C MET A 510 -11.59 15.96 2.25
N SER A 511 -12.56 15.84 1.33
CA SER A 511 -13.78 16.66 1.34
C SER A 511 -14.79 16.28 2.43
N THR A 512 -14.62 15.12 3.09
CA THR A 512 -15.54 14.68 4.15
C THR A 512 -15.34 15.42 5.48
N GLY A 513 -14.19 16.06 5.68
CA GLY A 513 -13.87 16.77 6.93
C GLY A 513 -13.69 15.85 8.15
N ILE A 514 -13.45 14.56 7.93
CA ILE A 514 -13.12 13.55 8.96
C ILE A 514 -11.65 13.63 9.34
#